data_AF-W5WUH1-F1
#
_entry.id   AF-W5WUH1-F1
#
_cell.length_a   1.000
_cell.length_b   1.000
_cell.length_c   1.000
_cell.angle_alpha   90.00
_cell.angle_beta   90.00
_cell.angle_gamma   90.00
#
_symmetry.space_group_name_H-M   'P 1'
#
loop_
_entity.id
_entity.type
_entity.pdbx_description
1 polymer ?
#
loop_
_entity_poly.entity_id
_entity_poly.type
_entity_poly.pdbx_seq_one_letter_code
_entity_poly.pdbx_strand_id
1 'polypeptide(L)'
;MTDPEQVAALLAANAATLESMRVLLANSQQQLAEVTRLTQELGERTAHAQSPDRMVTVTVDGTGALRQVSFDRDTFEHHTPMSLASAVTKAARDAVRQLTSNDDAELERVSVAATHEPSSTATAQQIVAPAPQPPTPTSSTAVDLDQPVAVSAQADEQRTVVTAPPPALSDDPVPVPAPVAIQDPPPRPVDVVPDSGNSQIDHVVSALSRLPSYTGIVTRVLGVRDPERAAAIASQYVPGETIIERTFLSTSANPAYTGDGLVRYTIEAKHNGKLIGGISQDGEAFGEVVFGPGCRFRITGKRYYPSMRGWDIALEELG
;
A
#
# COMPACT_ATOMS: atom_id res chain seq x y z
N MET A 1 52.57 -19.96 22.53
CA MET A 1 52.18 -19.01 23.58
C MET A 1 52.08 -17.66 22.89
N THR A 2 50.88 -17.11 22.78
CA THR A 2 50.68 -15.75 22.26
C THR A 2 51.24 -14.76 23.26
N ASP A 3 52.04 -13.81 22.78
CA ASP A 3 52.65 -12.77 23.59
C ASP A 3 51.54 -11.89 24.20
N PRO A 4 51.49 -11.69 25.54
CA PRO A 4 50.49 -10.83 26.17
C PRO A 4 50.47 -9.41 25.60
N GLU A 5 51.59 -8.89 25.10
CA GLU A 5 51.64 -7.57 24.45
C GLU A 5 50.86 -7.54 23.14
N GLN A 6 50.92 -8.62 22.35
CA GLN A 6 50.17 -8.74 21.09
C GLN A 6 48.66 -8.81 21.34
N VAL A 7 48.24 -9.50 22.41
CA VAL A 7 46.83 -9.57 22.79
C VAL A 7 46.32 -8.20 23.24
N ALA A 8 47.11 -7.46 24.03
CA ALA A 8 46.75 -6.11 24.47
C ALA A 8 46.64 -5.13 23.29
N ALA A 9 47.58 -5.17 22.35
CA ALA A 9 47.56 -4.34 21.14
C ALA A 9 46.34 -4.65 20.26
N LEU A 10 45.98 -5.92 20.10
CA LEU A 10 44.81 -6.33 19.32
C LEU A 10 43.50 -5.89 19.97
N LEU A 11 43.40 -5.97 21.31
CA LEU A 11 42.23 -5.46 22.05
C LEU A 11 42.09 -3.93 21.92
N ALA A 12 43.21 -3.19 21.98
CA ALA A 12 43.21 -1.75 21.79
C ALA A 12 42.80 -1.36 20.36
N ALA A 13 43.28 -2.07 19.34
CA ALA A 13 42.90 -1.85 17.95
C ALA A 13 41.40 -2.12 17.74
N ASN A 14 40.88 -3.24 18.25
CA ASN A 14 39.45 -3.55 18.16
C ASN A 14 38.59 -2.51 18.87
N ALA A 15 39.01 -2.02 20.04
CA ALA A 15 38.31 -0.95 20.76
C ALA A 15 38.27 0.35 19.93
N ALA A 16 39.38 0.73 19.29
CA ALA A 16 39.43 1.91 18.43
C ALA A 16 38.55 1.76 17.17
N THR A 17 38.49 0.56 16.57
CA THR A 17 37.61 0.28 15.42
C THR A 17 36.13 0.30 15.82
N LEU A 18 35.77 -0.24 16.98
CA LEU A 18 34.39 -0.19 17.47
C LEU A 18 33.96 1.25 17.75
N GLU A 19 34.85 2.08 18.28
CA GLU A 19 34.57 3.50 18.52
C GLU A 19 34.37 4.26 17.20
N SER A 20 35.21 4.02 16.19
CA SER A 20 35.05 4.66 14.87
C SER A 20 33.74 4.25 14.18
N MET A 21 33.35 2.98 14.27
CA MET A 21 32.05 2.51 13.78
C MET A 21 30.88 3.17 14.54
N ARG A 22 31.02 3.35 15.86
CA ARG A 22 29.99 4.02 16.69
C ARG A 22 29.78 5.46 16.26
N VAL A 23 30.86 6.21 16.06
CA VAL A 23 30.82 7.60 15.59
C VAL A 23 30.20 7.68 14.20
N LEU A 24 30.57 6.77 13.29
CA LEU A 24 30.01 6.74 11.93
C LEU A 24 28.50 6.45 11.94
N LEU A 25 28.05 5.48 12.73
CA LEU A 25 26.63 5.16 12.89
C LEU A 25 25.85 6.33 13.50
N ALA A 26 26.40 6.99 14.51
CA ALA A 26 25.78 8.17 15.12
C ALA A 26 25.61 9.31 14.10
N ASN A 27 26.66 9.60 13.32
CA ASN A 27 26.61 10.60 12.26
C ASN A 27 25.58 10.26 11.18
N SER A 28 25.52 8.99 10.76
CA SER A 28 24.53 8.53 9.77
C SER A 28 23.09 8.63 10.29
N GLN A 29 22.86 8.25 11.55
CA GLN A 29 21.55 8.41 12.19
C GLN A 29 21.13 9.88 12.29
N GLN A 30 22.07 10.77 12.62
CA GLN A 30 21.83 12.22 12.67
C GLN A 30 21.46 12.76 11.28
N GLN A 31 22.14 12.33 10.22
CA GLN A 31 21.82 12.72 8.84
C GLN A 31 20.42 12.23 8.42
N LEU A 32 20.02 11.01 8.78
CA LEU A 32 18.67 10.51 8.49
C LEU A 32 17.59 11.28 9.25
N ALA A 33 17.84 11.62 10.52
CA ALA A 33 16.94 12.45 11.32
C ALA A 33 16.80 13.87 10.72
N GLU A 34 17.88 14.42 10.17
CA GLU A 34 17.85 15.72 9.52
C GLU A 34 17.07 15.69 8.19
N VAL A 35 17.29 14.67 7.35
CA VAL A 35 16.54 14.51 6.09
C VAL A 35 15.04 14.30 6.35
N THR A 36 14.69 13.50 7.36
CA THR A 36 13.28 13.28 7.74
C THR A 36 12.62 14.56 8.27
N ARG A 37 13.35 15.35 9.06
CA ARG A 37 12.89 16.67 9.50
C ARG A 37 12.68 17.63 8.31
N LEU A 38 13.64 17.71 7.39
CA LEU A 38 13.52 18.59 6.21
C LEU A 38 12.37 18.17 5.28
N THR A 39 12.16 16.86 5.10
CA THR A 39 11.02 16.37 4.31
C THR A 39 9.69 16.67 4.98
N GLN A 40 9.61 16.59 6.31
CA GLN A 40 8.43 17.04 7.05
C GLN A 40 8.21 18.55 6.92
N GLU A 41 9.25 19.37 7.09
CA GLU A 41 9.17 20.83 6.92
C GLU A 41 8.74 21.22 5.50
N LEU A 42 9.22 20.51 4.46
CA LEU A 42 8.78 20.70 3.07
C LEU A 42 7.31 20.27 2.85
N GLY A 43 6.84 19.23 3.53
CA GLY A 43 5.44 18.80 3.47
C GLY A 43 4.47 19.76 4.17
N GLU A 44 4.94 20.47 5.19
CA GLU A 44 4.19 21.51 5.90
C GLU A 44 4.16 22.84 5.11
N ARG A 45 5.13 23.09 4.25
CA ARG A 45 5.08 24.21 3.29
C ARG A 45 3.97 23.97 2.29
N THR A 46 2.89 24.72 2.40
CA THR A 46 1.80 24.72 1.42
C THR A 46 1.60 26.10 0.85
N ALA A 47 1.40 26.18 -0.46
CA ALA A 47 0.94 27.40 -1.12
C ALA A 47 -0.51 27.24 -1.59
N HIS A 48 -1.24 28.33 -1.47
CA HIS A 48 -2.62 28.42 -1.93
C HIS A 48 -2.69 29.42 -3.08
N ALA A 49 -3.29 29.01 -4.19
CA ALA A 49 -3.60 29.93 -5.28
C ALA A 49 -5.06 29.79 -5.67
N GLN A 50 -5.65 30.92 -6.00
CA GLN A 50 -7.02 31.00 -6.50
C GLN A 50 -6.97 31.37 -7.98
N SER A 51 -7.83 30.75 -8.78
CA SER A 51 -7.99 31.13 -10.18
C SER A 51 -8.49 32.58 -10.30
N PRO A 52 -8.16 33.33 -11.37
CA PRO A 52 -8.50 34.76 -11.48
C PRO A 52 -10.00 35.08 -11.42
N ASP A 53 -10.82 34.12 -11.82
CA ASP A 53 -12.28 34.12 -11.81
C ASP A 53 -12.87 33.64 -10.47
N ARG A 54 -12.03 33.35 -9.46
CA ARG A 54 -12.39 32.87 -8.12
C ARG A 54 -13.11 31.53 -8.08
N MET A 55 -13.10 30.80 -9.20
CA MET A 55 -13.83 29.54 -9.36
C MET A 55 -13.21 28.38 -8.60
N VAL A 56 -11.87 28.34 -8.56
CA VAL A 56 -11.10 27.22 -8.03
C VAL A 56 -10.07 27.75 -7.06
N THR A 57 -10.02 27.17 -5.88
CA THR A 57 -8.89 27.35 -4.95
C THR A 57 -8.12 26.05 -4.85
N VAL A 58 -6.83 26.13 -5.16
CA VAL A 58 -5.90 25.01 -5.16
C VAL A 58 -4.89 25.17 -4.04
N THR A 59 -4.60 24.07 -3.35
CA THR A 59 -3.50 23.96 -2.39
C THR A 59 -2.47 22.98 -2.92
N VAL A 60 -1.22 23.44 -3.01
CA VAL A 60 -0.07 22.66 -3.46
C VAL A 60 0.92 22.57 -2.30
N ASP A 61 1.55 21.41 -2.11
CA ASP A 61 2.62 21.24 -1.13
C ASP A 61 3.99 21.73 -1.65
N GLY A 62 5.02 21.71 -0.80
CA GLY A 62 6.37 22.16 -1.14
C GLY A 62 7.05 21.32 -2.22
N THR A 63 6.52 20.16 -2.58
CA THR A 63 7.01 19.34 -3.70
C THR A 63 6.37 19.69 -5.04
N GLY A 64 5.35 20.56 -5.03
CA GLY A 64 4.55 20.89 -6.20
C GLY A 64 3.39 19.93 -6.44
N ALA A 65 3.11 19.00 -5.52
CA ALA A 65 2.00 18.07 -5.64
C ALA A 65 0.68 18.69 -5.14
N LEU A 66 -0.40 18.33 -5.82
CA LEU A 66 -1.74 18.86 -5.58
C LEU A 66 -2.36 18.21 -4.34
N ARG A 67 -2.49 18.95 -3.24
CA ARG A 67 -3.04 18.41 -1.98
C ARG A 67 -4.55 18.55 -1.88
N GLN A 68 -5.09 19.69 -2.32
CA GLN A 68 -6.52 19.98 -2.22
C GLN A 68 -6.98 20.87 -3.38
N VAL A 69 -8.16 20.56 -3.91
CA VAL A 69 -8.89 21.41 -4.86
C VAL A 69 -10.27 21.67 -4.28
N SER A 70 -10.66 22.93 -4.23
CA SER A 70 -12.01 23.34 -3.86
C SER A 70 -12.62 24.16 -4.98
N PHE A 71 -13.89 23.89 -5.25
CA PHE A 71 -14.67 24.58 -6.27
C PHE A 71 -15.72 25.44 -5.59
N ASP A 72 -15.88 26.66 -6.08
CA ASP A 72 -17.04 27.45 -5.73
C ASP A 72 -18.30 26.81 -6.35
N ARG A 73 -19.33 26.61 -5.52
CA ARG A 73 -20.51 25.83 -5.91
C ARG A 73 -21.31 26.54 -7.01
N ASP A 74 -21.52 27.83 -6.87
CA ASP A 74 -22.30 28.63 -7.82
C ASP A 74 -21.60 28.62 -9.18
N THR A 75 -20.28 28.63 -9.15
CA THR A 75 -19.48 28.63 -10.37
C THR A 75 -19.41 27.25 -11.04
N PHE A 76 -19.40 26.17 -10.28
CA PHE A 76 -19.39 24.82 -10.83
C PHE A 76 -20.61 24.53 -11.72
N GLU A 77 -21.78 25.09 -11.38
CA GLU A 77 -23.04 24.86 -12.12
C GLU A 77 -23.09 25.58 -13.48
N HIS A 78 -22.30 26.63 -13.67
CA HIS A 78 -22.37 27.49 -14.86
C HIS A 78 -21.20 27.27 -15.86
N HIS A 79 -20.26 26.37 -15.56
CA HIS A 79 -19.05 26.19 -16.35
C HIS A 79 -18.89 24.77 -16.90
N THR A 80 -18.24 24.68 -18.07
CA THR A 80 -17.93 23.39 -18.68
C THR A 80 -16.75 22.72 -17.98
N PRO A 81 -16.69 21.37 -17.96
CA PRO A 81 -15.56 20.63 -17.36
C PRO A 81 -14.19 21.05 -17.91
N MET A 82 -14.12 21.40 -19.21
CA MET A 82 -12.89 21.87 -19.85
C MET A 82 -12.43 23.23 -19.31
N SER A 83 -13.37 24.15 -19.03
CA SER A 83 -13.07 25.43 -18.39
C SER A 83 -12.53 25.24 -16.98
N LEU A 84 -13.14 24.33 -16.21
CA LEU A 84 -12.71 24.01 -14.85
C LEU A 84 -11.30 23.39 -14.83
N ALA A 85 -11.01 22.45 -15.73
CA ALA A 85 -9.68 21.84 -15.85
C ALA A 85 -8.58 22.87 -16.17
N SER A 86 -8.88 23.83 -17.06
CA SER A 86 -7.98 24.94 -17.36
C SER A 86 -7.74 25.84 -16.15
N ALA A 87 -8.80 26.17 -15.40
CA ALA A 87 -8.73 26.99 -14.19
C ALA A 87 -7.90 26.30 -13.09
N VAL A 88 -8.10 25.00 -12.86
CA VAL A 88 -7.30 24.19 -11.91
C VAL A 88 -5.83 24.19 -12.32
N THR A 89 -5.53 23.94 -13.59
CA THR A 89 -4.14 23.89 -14.10
C THR A 89 -3.44 25.23 -13.94
N LYS A 90 -4.15 26.34 -14.20
CA LYS A 90 -3.61 27.69 -14.03
C LYS A 90 -3.36 28.02 -12.56
N ALA A 91 -4.34 27.76 -11.68
CA ALA A 91 -4.20 27.98 -10.24
C ALA A 91 -3.06 27.14 -9.66
N ALA A 92 -2.94 25.86 -10.04
CA ALA A 92 -1.84 24.99 -9.61
C ALA A 92 -0.47 25.54 -10.04
N ARG A 93 -0.33 25.99 -11.29
CA ARG A 93 0.91 26.59 -11.80
C ARG A 93 1.27 27.89 -11.06
N ASP A 94 0.27 28.71 -10.75
CA ASP A 94 0.46 29.94 -9.98
C ASP A 94 0.87 29.65 -8.53
N ALA A 95 0.30 28.63 -7.89
CA ALA A 95 0.72 28.16 -6.55
C ALA A 95 2.18 27.68 -6.54
N VAL A 96 2.57 26.88 -7.55
CA VAL A 96 3.97 26.43 -7.70
C VAL A 96 4.92 27.62 -7.89
N ARG A 97 4.51 28.62 -8.69
CA ARG A 97 5.31 29.84 -8.87
C ARG A 97 5.49 30.61 -7.55
N GLN A 98 4.44 30.71 -6.73
CA GLN A 98 4.52 31.35 -5.41
C GLN A 98 5.50 30.65 -4.47
N LEU A 99 5.53 29.30 -4.49
CA LEU A 99 6.52 28.53 -3.73
C LEU A 99 7.94 28.89 -4.17
N THR A 100 8.21 28.83 -5.47
CA THR A 100 9.56 29.13 -6.00
C THR A 100 10.00 30.57 -5.70
N SER A 101 9.09 31.55 -5.76
CA SER A 101 9.44 32.94 -5.44
C SER A 101 9.70 33.18 -3.95
N ASN A 102 9.05 32.42 -3.08
CA ASN A 102 9.29 32.50 -1.64
C ASN A 102 10.63 31.85 -1.27
N ASP A 103 10.97 30.72 -1.91
CA ASP A 103 12.23 30.01 -1.70
C ASP A 103 13.43 30.86 -2.16
N ASP A 104 13.34 31.51 -3.34
CA ASP A 104 14.39 32.41 -3.83
C ASP A 104 14.64 33.58 -2.84
N ALA A 105 13.58 34.14 -2.24
CA ALA A 105 13.69 35.21 -1.25
C ALA A 105 14.28 34.72 0.10
N GLU A 106 14.06 33.47 0.50
CA GLU A 106 14.69 32.89 1.69
C GLU A 106 16.17 32.60 1.45
N LEU A 107 16.53 32.05 0.28
CA LEU A 107 17.93 31.77 -0.08
C LEU A 107 18.78 33.05 -0.14
N GLU A 108 18.20 34.17 -0.59
CA GLU A 108 18.88 35.47 -0.58
C GLU A 108 19.11 35.99 0.86
N ARG A 109 18.21 35.70 1.81
CA ARG A 109 18.42 36.07 3.23
C ARG A 109 19.49 35.23 3.93
N VAL A 110 19.57 33.94 3.61
CA VAL A 110 20.56 33.03 4.21
C VAL A 110 21.98 33.32 3.68
N SER A 111 22.10 33.64 2.39
CA SER A 111 23.40 33.98 1.78
C SER A 111 24.02 35.28 2.32
N VAL A 112 23.20 36.27 2.70
CA VAL A 112 23.70 37.50 3.36
C VAL A 112 24.14 37.22 4.80
N ALA A 113 23.49 36.29 5.51
CA ALA A 113 23.86 35.92 6.88
C ALA A 113 25.14 35.07 6.96
N ALA A 114 25.42 34.25 5.95
CA ALA A 114 26.61 33.37 5.90
C ALA A 114 27.94 34.10 5.60
N THR A 115 27.91 35.41 5.35
CA THR A 115 29.14 36.19 5.11
C THR A 115 29.90 36.55 6.40
N HIS A 116 29.43 36.10 7.57
CA HIS A 116 30.08 36.28 8.87
C HIS A 116 30.18 34.96 9.65
N GLU A 117 31.00 34.02 9.17
CA GLU A 117 31.61 33.03 10.07
C GLU A 117 33.14 33.02 9.95
N PRO A 118 33.86 32.98 11.08
CA PRO A 118 35.32 32.97 11.11
C PRO A 118 35.87 31.63 10.62
N SER A 119 36.79 31.68 9.66
CA SER A 119 37.56 30.55 9.15
C SER A 119 38.13 29.69 10.29
N SER A 120 37.46 28.57 10.58
CA SER A 120 38.04 27.52 11.41
C SER A 120 38.95 26.67 10.53
N THR A 121 40.25 26.92 10.64
CA THR A 121 41.33 26.10 10.09
C THR A 121 41.31 24.71 10.75
N ALA A 122 40.47 23.81 10.25
CA ALA A 122 40.53 22.40 10.60
C ALA A 122 41.60 21.72 9.72
N THR A 123 42.74 21.43 10.35
CA THR A 123 43.84 20.65 9.81
C THR A 123 43.36 19.29 9.31
N ALA A 124 43.37 19.09 7.99
CA ALA A 124 43.19 17.78 7.38
C ALA A 124 44.38 16.87 7.76
N GLN A 125 44.23 16.09 8.82
CA GLN A 125 45.11 14.95 9.06
C GLN A 125 44.77 13.86 8.05
N GLN A 126 45.64 13.75 7.06
CA GLN A 126 45.68 12.73 6.03
C GLN A 126 45.88 11.35 6.69
N ILE A 127 44.79 10.64 6.97
CA ILE A 127 44.82 9.24 7.38
C ILE A 127 45.20 8.42 6.13
N VAL A 128 46.48 8.10 6.02
CA VAL A 128 47.01 7.14 5.03
C VAL A 128 46.50 5.75 5.45
N ALA A 129 45.48 5.24 4.76
CA ALA A 129 45.01 3.88 4.93
C ALA A 129 46.11 2.89 4.48
N PRO A 130 46.50 1.90 5.31
CA PRO A 130 47.39 0.84 4.88
C PRO A 130 46.70 -0.05 3.84
N ALA A 131 47.45 -0.46 2.82
CA ALA A 131 46.97 -1.27 1.70
C ALA A 131 46.32 -2.60 2.18
N PRO A 132 45.19 -3.02 1.58
CA PRO A 132 44.53 -4.28 1.93
C PRO A 132 45.44 -5.46 1.59
N GLN A 133 45.78 -6.28 2.59
CA GLN A 133 46.45 -7.55 2.36
C GLN A 133 45.47 -8.56 1.73
N PRO A 134 45.93 -9.39 0.77
CA PRO A 134 45.08 -10.40 0.15
C PRO A 134 44.67 -11.49 1.17
N PRO A 135 43.42 -11.99 1.10
CA PRO A 135 42.95 -13.01 2.02
C PRO A 135 43.72 -14.33 1.79
N THR A 136 44.24 -14.89 2.88
CA THR A 136 44.81 -16.25 2.91
C THR A 136 43.67 -17.27 2.80
N PRO A 137 43.81 -18.34 1.99
CA PRO A 137 42.78 -19.36 1.86
C PRO A 137 42.73 -20.22 3.12
N THR A 138 41.66 -20.09 3.90
CA THR A 138 41.38 -20.98 5.03
C THR A 138 40.77 -22.27 4.50
N SER A 139 41.42 -23.40 4.75
CA SER A 139 40.97 -24.73 4.38
C SER A 139 39.60 -25.03 4.99
N SER A 140 38.61 -25.20 4.12
CA SER A 140 37.26 -25.62 4.48
C SER A 140 37.29 -27.09 4.93
N THR A 141 37.02 -27.32 6.21
CA THR A 141 36.85 -28.67 6.76
C THR A 141 35.40 -29.07 6.50
N ALA A 142 35.21 -30.12 5.70
CA ALA A 142 33.91 -30.68 5.39
C ALA A 142 33.21 -31.14 6.66
N VAL A 143 32.03 -30.58 6.93
CA VAL A 143 31.12 -31.07 7.98
C VAL A 143 30.23 -32.12 7.33
N ASP A 144 30.47 -33.36 7.73
CA ASP A 144 29.65 -34.53 7.43
C ASP A 144 28.37 -34.45 8.26
N LEU A 145 27.21 -34.36 7.60
CA LEU A 145 25.88 -34.21 8.20
C LEU A 145 24.99 -35.32 7.67
N ASP A 146 25.22 -36.53 8.18
CA ASP A 146 24.36 -37.69 7.99
C ASP A 146 23.81 -38.13 9.36
N GLN A 147 22.62 -37.64 9.71
CA GLN A 147 21.83 -38.15 10.83
C GLN A 147 20.33 -38.16 10.48
N PRO A 148 19.71 -39.33 10.31
CA PRO A 148 18.26 -39.45 10.20
C PRO A 148 17.63 -39.45 11.59
N VAL A 149 16.80 -38.43 11.88
CA VAL A 149 15.95 -38.41 13.08
C VAL A 149 14.67 -39.19 12.79
N ALA A 150 14.52 -40.32 13.48
CA ALA A 150 13.32 -41.16 13.44
C ALA A 150 12.12 -40.42 14.04
N VAL A 151 11.03 -40.32 13.28
CA VAL A 151 9.74 -39.80 13.75
C VAL A 151 8.90 -40.97 14.26
N SER A 152 8.73 -41.04 15.58
CA SER A 152 7.82 -41.96 16.24
C SER A 152 6.37 -41.58 15.95
N ALA A 153 5.64 -42.48 15.30
CA ALA A 153 4.18 -42.45 15.20
C ALA A 153 3.59 -43.00 16.50
N GLN A 154 2.92 -42.14 17.28
CA GLN A 154 1.98 -42.57 18.30
C GLN A 154 0.57 -42.50 17.71
N ALA A 155 0.00 -43.69 17.51
CA ALA A 155 -1.42 -43.90 17.37
C ALA A 155 -2.10 -43.58 18.70
N ASP A 156 -3.13 -42.73 18.67
CA ASP A 156 -3.97 -42.48 19.82
C ASP A 156 -5.45 -42.63 19.45
N GLU A 157 -6.18 -43.04 20.47
CA GLU A 157 -7.31 -43.94 20.44
C GLU A 157 -8.61 -43.41 19.84
N GLN A 158 -9.34 -44.36 19.25
CA GLN A 158 -10.73 -44.27 18.85
C GLN A 158 -11.62 -44.06 20.08
N ARG A 159 -12.38 -42.95 20.10
CA ARG A 159 -13.50 -42.77 21.04
C ARG A 159 -14.81 -42.68 20.27
N THR A 160 -15.47 -43.82 20.14
CA THR A 160 -16.81 -43.98 19.56
C THR A 160 -17.83 -43.40 20.54
N VAL A 161 -18.38 -42.22 20.24
CA VAL A 161 -19.53 -41.67 20.96
C VAL A 161 -20.79 -42.11 20.22
N VAL A 162 -21.55 -43.01 20.86
CA VAL A 162 -22.88 -43.42 20.44
C VAL A 162 -23.87 -42.32 20.82
N THR A 163 -24.28 -41.51 19.85
CA THR A 163 -25.32 -40.48 20.03
C THR A 163 -26.67 -41.07 19.61
N ALA A 164 -27.65 -41.03 20.51
CA ALA A 164 -29.00 -41.52 20.30
C ALA A 164 -29.74 -40.75 19.18
N PRO A 165 -30.70 -41.37 18.48
CA PRO A 165 -31.50 -40.69 17.46
C PRO A 165 -32.48 -39.69 18.10
N PRO A 166 -32.67 -38.50 17.50
CA PRO A 166 -33.67 -37.53 17.95
C PRO A 166 -35.11 -37.99 17.62
N PRO A 167 -36.12 -37.56 18.39
CA PRO A 167 -37.52 -37.90 18.16
C PRO A 167 -38.05 -37.25 16.89
N ALA A 168 -38.88 -37.99 16.16
CA ALA A 168 -39.57 -37.54 14.96
C ALA A 168 -40.55 -36.39 15.28
N LEU A 169 -40.25 -35.20 14.77
CA LEU A 169 -41.19 -34.09 14.67
C LEU A 169 -42.09 -34.31 13.46
N SER A 170 -43.38 -34.41 13.70
CA SER A 170 -44.42 -34.47 12.67
C SER A 170 -44.73 -33.04 12.22
N ASP A 171 -44.15 -32.62 11.11
CA ASP A 171 -44.50 -31.35 10.45
C ASP A 171 -45.55 -31.63 9.37
N ASP A 172 -46.82 -31.40 9.71
CA ASP A 172 -47.87 -31.24 8.69
C ASP A 172 -47.61 -29.92 7.92
N PRO A 173 -47.46 -29.95 6.58
CA PRO A 173 -47.17 -28.76 5.81
C PRO A 173 -48.38 -27.83 5.78
N VAL A 174 -48.22 -26.65 6.37
CA VAL A 174 -49.15 -25.52 6.20
C VAL A 174 -49.13 -25.09 4.73
N PRO A 175 -50.28 -24.99 4.04
CA PRO A 175 -50.32 -24.61 2.64
C PRO A 175 -49.83 -23.17 2.45
N VAL A 176 -48.72 -23.02 1.72
CA VAL A 176 -48.16 -21.73 1.33
C VAL A 176 -49.10 -21.08 0.31
N PRO A 177 -49.57 -19.83 0.53
CA PRO A 177 -50.38 -19.12 -0.45
C PRO A 177 -49.59 -18.88 -1.74
N ALA A 178 -50.23 -19.17 -2.88
CA ALA A 178 -49.63 -18.99 -4.20
C ALA A 178 -49.22 -17.52 -4.42
N PRO A 179 -48.02 -17.26 -4.97
CA PRO A 179 -47.54 -15.90 -5.23
C PRO A 179 -48.44 -15.22 -6.26
N VAL A 180 -48.96 -14.06 -5.88
CA VAL A 180 -49.67 -13.15 -6.78
C VAL A 180 -48.68 -12.60 -7.80
N ALA A 181 -48.93 -12.84 -9.09
CA ALA A 181 -48.13 -12.28 -10.18
C ALA A 181 -48.32 -10.76 -10.23
N ILE A 182 -47.35 -10.02 -9.68
CA ILE A 182 -47.23 -8.59 -9.89
C ILE A 182 -46.64 -8.41 -11.29
N GLN A 183 -47.46 -7.96 -12.25
CA GLN A 183 -46.96 -7.52 -13.55
C GLN A 183 -46.19 -6.21 -13.35
N ASP A 184 -44.87 -6.27 -13.55
CA ASP A 184 -44.05 -5.06 -13.59
C ASP A 184 -44.54 -4.15 -14.73
N PRO A 185 -44.73 -2.84 -14.46
CA PRO A 185 -45.07 -1.89 -15.51
C PRO A 185 -43.94 -1.88 -16.56
N PRO A 186 -44.29 -1.69 -17.85
CA PRO A 186 -43.29 -1.67 -18.91
C PRO A 186 -42.22 -0.61 -18.61
N PRO A 187 -40.92 -0.93 -18.78
CA PRO A 187 -39.85 0.00 -18.50
C PRO A 187 -40.04 1.24 -19.36
N ARG A 188 -39.98 2.42 -18.72
CA ARG A 188 -40.01 3.69 -19.45
C ARG A 188 -38.80 3.73 -20.40
N PRO A 189 -38.98 4.20 -21.65
CA PRO A 189 -37.85 4.40 -22.56
C PRO A 189 -36.87 5.38 -21.88
N VAL A 190 -35.65 4.90 -21.68
CA VAL A 190 -34.57 5.69 -21.09
C VAL A 190 -34.07 6.63 -22.17
N ASP A 191 -34.13 7.94 -21.94
CA ASP A 191 -33.48 8.92 -22.81
C ASP A 191 -31.96 8.65 -22.78
N VAL A 192 -31.45 8.12 -23.90
CA VAL A 192 -30.03 7.80 -24.08
C VAL A 192 -29.28 9.12 -24.28
N VAL A 193 -28.79 9.69 -23.17
CA VAL A 193 -27.77 10.73 -23.21
C VAL A 193 -26.48 10.09 -23.76
N PRO A 194 -25.78 10.67 -24.74
CA PRO A 194 -24.55 10.11 -25.28
C PRO A 194 -23.49 9.92 -24.17
N ASP A 195 -23.21 8.65 -23.87
CA ASP A 195 -22.35 8.13 -22.81
C ASP A 195 -20.90 8.63 -22.93
N SER A 196 -20.62 9.80 -22.36
CA SER A 196 -19.25 10.27 -22.21
C SER A 196 -18.48 9.49 -21.14
N GLY A 197 -19.20 8.85 -20.19
CA GLY A 197 -18.63 8.10 -19.07
C GLY A 197 -18.08 6.70 -19.41
N ASN A 198 -18.65 6.01 -20.40
CA ASN A 198 -18.17 4.68 -20.78
C ASN A 198 -16.79 4.72 -21.46
N SER A 199 -16.45 5.84 -22.10
CA SER A 199 -15.17 5.98 -22.81
C SER A 199 -13.96 5.75 -21.91
N GLN A 200 -13.97 6.26 -20.68
CA GLN A 200 -12.84 6.11 -19.76
C GLN A 200 -12.72 4.67 -19.23
N ILE A 201 -13.85 4.03 -18.91
CA ILE A 201 -13.87 2.64 -18.44
C ILE A 201 -13.32 1.73 -19.55
N ASP A 202 -13.77 1.93 -20.79
CA ASP A 202 -13.32 1.15 -21.95
C ASP A 202 -11.82 1.33 -22.21
N HIS A 203 -11.29 2.55 -22.06
CA HIS A 203 -9.86 2.81 -22.17
C HIS A 203 -9.04 2.08 -21.09
N VAL A 204 -9.50 2.09 -19.84
CA VAL A 204 -8.82 1.38 -18.74
C VAL A 204 -8.89 -0.13 -18.94
N VAL A 205 -10.06 -0.67 -19.28
CA VAL A 205 -10.22 -2.11 -19.59
C VAL A 205 -9.30 -2.52 -20.75
N SER A 206 -9.26 -1.72 -21.82
CA SER A 206 -8.37 -1.95 -22.97
C SER A 206 -6.89 -1.86 -22.62
N ALA A 207 -6.51 -0.97 -21.70
CA ALA A 207 -5.14 -0.89 -21.21
C ALA A 207 -4.76 -2.12 -20.38
N LEU A 208 -5.61 -2.52 -19.42
CA LEU A 208 -5.40 -3.70 -18.59
C LEU A 208 -5.32 -4.99 -19.41
N SER A 209 -6.11 -5.12 -20.49
CA SER A 209 -6.09 -6.31 -21.35
C SER A 209 -4.77 -6.50 -22.10
N ARG A 210 -3.94 -5.45 -22.23
CA ARG A 210 -2.63 -5.51 -22.88
C ARG A 210 -1.50 -5.86 -21.91
N LEU A 211 -1.74 -5.80 -20.61
CA LEU A 211 -0.75 -6.13 -19.59
C LEU A 211 -0.66 -7.65 -19.38
N PRO A 212 0.52 -8.18 -19.05
CA PRO A 212 0.66 -9.57 -18.66
C PRO A 212 -0.16 -9.84 -17.39
N SER A 213 -0.66 -11.07 -17.29
CA SER A 213 -1.40 -11.51 -16.11
C SER A 213 -0.45 -11.74 -14.93
N TYR A 214 -0.90 -11.34 -13.75
CA TYR A 214 -0.25 -11.61 -12.48
C TYR A 214 -0.76 -12.95 -11.93
N THR A 215 0.15 -13.76 -11.40
CA THR A 215 -0.16 -15.02 -10.73
C THR A 215 0.48 -15.01 -9.35
N GLY A 216 -0.33 -15.18 -8.30
CA GLY A 216 0.14 -15.09 -6.92
C GLY A 216 -0.98 -14.74 -5.94
N ILE A 217 -0.63 -14.63 -4.66
CA ILE A 217 -1.57 -14.18 -3.63
C ILE A 217 -1.55 -12.66 -3.57
N VAL A 218 -2.73 -12.05 -3.64
CA VAL A 218 -2.92 -10.61 -3.43
C VAL A 218 -3.89 -10.36 -2.30
N THR A 219 -3.80 -9.19 -1.70
CA THR A 219 -4.58 -8.82 -0.53
C THR A 219 -5.27 -7.47 -0.72
N ARG A 220 -6.48 -7.33 -0.18
CA ARG A 220 -7.18 -6.04 -0.09
C ARG A 220 -7.77 -5.92 1.30
N VAL A 221 -7.57 -4.77 1.93
CA VAL A 221 -8.24 -4.45 3.19
C VAL A 221 -9.26 -3.35 2.93
N LEU A 222 -10.49 -3.59 3.36
CA LEU A 222 -11.53 -2.58 3.33
C LEU A 222 -11.39 -1.71 4.58
N GLY A 223 -11.36 -0.38 4.41
CA GLY A 223 -11.29 0.61 5.50
C GLY A 223 -12.52 0.69 6.41
N VAL A 224 -13.18 -0.43 6.66
CA VAL A 224 -14.31 -0.56 7.59
C VAL A 224 -13.74 -0.73 8.99
N ARG A 225 -14.06 0.19 9.90
CA ARG A 225 -13.60 0.18 11.29
C ARG A 225 -14.68 -0.20 12.30
N ASP A 226 -15.93 -0.25 11.85
CA ASP A 226 -17.06 -0.69 12.68
C ASP A 226 -17.22 -2.22 12.60
N PRO A 227 -17.13 -2.94 13.74
CA PRO A 227 -17.27 -4.40 13.76
C PRO A 227 -18.63 -4.91 13.28
N GLU A 228 -19.72 -4.19 13.53
CA GLU A 228 -21.06 -4.62 13.10
C GLU A 228 -21.19 -4.54 11.57
N ARG A 229 -20.76 -3.41 10.99
CA ARG A 229 -20.65 -3.29 9.53
C ARG A 229 -19.70 -4.31 8.92
N ALA A 230 -18.57 -4.60 9.57
CA ALA A 230 -17.64 -5.62 9.10
C ALA A 230 -18.30 -7.02 9.08
N ALA A 231 -19.06 -7.36 10.13
CA ALA A 231 -19.83 -8.61 10.17
C ALA A 231 -20.93 -8.67 9.09
N ALA A 232 -21.63 -7.56 8.84
CA ALA A 232 -22.65 -7.46 7.80
C ALA A 232 -22.09 -7.59 6.37
N ILE A 233 -20.85 -7.14 6.14
CA ILE A 233 -20.15 -7.40 4.88
C ILE A 233 -19.77 -8.88 4.82
N ALA A 234 -19.13 -9.40 5.86
CA ALA A 234 -18.66 -10.78 5.89
C ALA A 234 -19.80 -11.81 5.79
N SER A 235 -21.02 -11.49 6.23
CA SER A 235 -22.19 -12.37 6.08
C SER A 235 -22.64 -12.55 4.63
N GLN A 236 -22.27 -11.65 3.72
CA GLN A 236 -22.60 -11.74 2.29
C GLN A 236 -21.73 -12.76 1.54
N TYR A 237 -20.64 -13.22 2.16
CA TYR A 237 -19.69 -14.14 1.54
C TYR A 237 -19.87 -15.54 2.12
N VAL A 238 -20.47 -16.46 1.36
CA VAL A 238 -20.65 -17.87 1.73
C VAL A 238 -19.60 -18.73 1.02
N PRO A 239 -18.78 -19.52 1.75
CA PRO A 239 -17.84 -20.45 1.11
C PRO A 239 -18.52 -21.39 0.11
N GLY A 240 -17.91 -21.54 -1.06
CA GLY A 240 -18.41 -22.29 -2.21
C GLY A 240 -19.15 -21.43 -3.23
N GLU A 241 -19.68 -20.27 -2.85
CA GLU A 241 -20.35 -19.37 -3.79
C GLU A 241 -19.35 -18.69 -4.74
N THR A 242 -19.86 -18.33 -5.92
CA THR A 242 -19.14 -17.51 -6.90
C THR A 242 -19.72 -16.11 -6.91
N ILE A 243 -18.85 -15.12 -6.70
CA ILE A 243 -19.19 -13.71 -6.85
C ILE A 243 -18.69 -13.19 -8.19
N ILE A 244 -19.38 -12.19 -8.72
CA ILE A 244 -18.97 -11.46 -9.92
C ILE A 244 -18.71 -10.02 -9.49
N GLU A 245 -17.46 -9.60 -9.59
CA GLU A 245 -17.08 -8.24 -9.29
C GLU A 245 -17.51 -7.34 -10.45
N ARG A 246 -18.31 -6.32 -10.17
CA ARG A 246 -18.88 -5.43 -11.20
C ARG A 246 -18.04 -4.17 -11.40
N THR A 247 -17.08 -3.93 -10.51
CA THR A 247 -16.24 -2.74 -10.50
C THR A 247 -14.77 -3.12 -10.66
N PHE A 248 -13.87 -2.14 -10.68
CA PHE A 248 -12.44 -2.43 -10.56
C PHE A 248 -12.10 -2.84 -9.13
N LEU A 249 -11.39 -3.95 -8.98
CA LEU A 249 -10.90 -4.40 -7.68
C LEU A 249 -9.40 -4.19 -7.61
N SER A 250 -8.98 -3.15 -6.89
CA SER A 250 -7.56 -2.90 -6.58
C SER A 250 -7.12 -3.73 -5.37
N THR A 251 -5.96 -4.37 -5.48
CA THR A 251 -5.37 -5.26 -4.48
C THR A 251 -3.86 -5.02 -4.44
N SER A 252 -3.17 -5.59 -3.46
CA SER A 252 -1.72 -5.50 -3.35
C SER A 252 -1.09 -6.89 -3.25
N ALA A 253 -0.04 -7.12 -4.04
CA ALA A 253 0.86 -8.26 -3.92
C ALA A 253 1.79 -8.16 -2.69
N ASN A 254 1.84 -6.99 -2.03
CA ASN A 254 2.65 -6.75 -0.86
C ASN A 254 1.76 -6.62 0.39
N PRO A 255 1.67 -7.66 1.25
CA PRO A 255 0.77 -7.65 2.40
C PRO A 255 1.14 -6.57 3.43
N ALA A 256 2.38 -6.05 3.43
CA ALA A 256 2.81 -4.99 4.34
C ALA A 256 2.06 -3.65 4.12
N TYR A 257 1.47 -3.45 2.93
CA TYR A 257 0.75 -2.22 2.58
C TYR A 257 -0.78 -2.33 2.76
N THR A 258 -1.24 -3.34 3.49
CA THR A 258 -2.66 -3.47 3.79
C THR A 258 -3.02 -2.64 5.03
N GLY A 259 -3.91 -1.65 4.87
CA GLY A 259 -4.31 -0.72 5.92
C GLY A 259 -4.99 -1.36 7.14
N ASP A 260 -5.48 -0.53 8.07
CA ASP A 260 -6.00 -0.93 9.40
C ASP A 260 -7.47 -1.38 9.42
N GLY A 261 -7.99 -1.93 8.32
CA GLY A 261 -9.38 -2.30 8.16
C GLY A 261 -9.77 -3.66 8.75
N LEU A 262 -11.06 -3.79 9.11
CA LEU A 262 -11.61 -5.00 9.75
C LEU A 262 -12.07 -6.09 8.78
N VAL A 263 -12.03 -5.86 7.46
CA VAL A 263 -12.35 -6.88 6.46
C VAL A 263 -11.19 -6.98 5.49
N ARG A 264 -10.61 -8.17 5.39
CA ARG A 264 -9.52 -8.51 4.47
C ARG A 264 -10.00 -9.52 3.43
N TYR A 265 -9.62 -9.30 2.18
CA TYR A 265 -9.70 -10.27 1.11
C TYR A 265 -8.31 -10.81 0.83
N THR A 266 -8.17 -12.13 0.81
CA THR A 266 -6.97 -12.83 0.38
C THR A 266 -7.32 -13.58 -0.90
N ILE A 267 -6.73 -13.18 -2.02
CA ILE A 267 -7.14 -13.65 -3.35
C ILE A 267 -5.99 -14.44 -3.99
N GLU A 268 -6.26 -15.67 -4.40
CA GLU A 268 -5.38 -16.43 -5.28
C GLU A 268 -5.63 -16.00 -6.74
N ALA A 269 -4.80 -15.10 -7.25
CA ALA A 269 -4.85 -14.58 -8.60
C ALA A 269 -4.18 -15.56 -9.58
N LYS A 270 -4.86 -15.85 -10.69
CA LYS A 270 -4.42 -16.82 -11.71
C LYS A 270 -4.46 -16.27 -13.13
N HIS A 271 -5.44 -15.43 -13.46
CA HIS A 271 -5.82 -15.15 -14.84
C HIS A 271 -5.90 -13.67 -15.20
N ASN A 272 -6.71 -12.86 -14.51
CA ASN A 272 -7.09 -11.53 -14.98
C ASN A 272 -6.47 -10.39 -14.16
N GLY A 273 -5.89 -10.68 -12.99
CA GLY A 273 -5.17 -9.66 -12.21
C GLY A 273 -3.98 -9.08 -13.00
N LYS A 274 -3.85 -7.74 -13.01
CA LYS A 274 -2.75 -7.03 -13.71
C LYS A 274 -1.92 -6.24 -12.72
N LEU A 275 -0.62 -6.49 -12.71
CA LEU A 275 0.33 -5.71 -11.90
C LEU A 275 0.55 -4.35 -12.56
N ILE A 276 0.17 -3.27 -11.87
CA ILE A 276 0.26 -1.90 -12.38
C ILE A 276 1.25 -1.02 -11.60
N GLY A 277 2.01 -1.59 -10.66
CA GLY A 277 2.98 -0.83 -9.85
C GLY A 277 3.98 0.00 -10.68
N GLY A 278 4.39 -0.47 -11.85
CA GLY A 278 5.31 0.27 -12.75
C GLY A 278 4.69 1.50 -13.44
N ILE A 279 3.36 1.66 -13.40
CA ILE A 279 2.65 2.81 -13.97
C ILE A 279 1.83 3.58 -12.91
N SER A 280 1.76 3.08 -11.69
CA SER A 280 1.09 3.75 -10.58
C SER A 280 1.95 4.90 -10.05
N GLN A 281 1.31 5.99 -9.60
CA GLN A 281 2.01 7.13 -8.98
C GLN A 281 2.71 6.72 -7.67
N ASP A 282 2.15 5.73 -6.99
CA ASP A 282 2.67 5.18 -5.74
C ASP A 282 3.90 4.26 -5.96
N GLY A 283 4.18 3.92 -7.23
CA GLY A 283 5.34 3.14 -7.65
C GLY A 283 5.25 1.64 -7.38
N GLU A 284 6.35 0.94 -7.68
CA GLU A 284 6.42 -0.53 -7.62
C GLU A 284 6.33 -1.10 -6.19
N ALA A 285 6.64 -0.29 -5.17
CA ALA A 285 6.71 -0.72 -3.77
C ALA A 285 5.38 -1.27 -3.24
N PHE A 286 4.26 -0.71 -3.71
CA PHE A 286 2.92 -1.15 -3.31
C PHE A 286 2.52 -2.48 -3.96
N GLY A 287 3.16 -2.87 -5.07
CA GLY A 287 2.81 -4.08 -5.81
C GLY A 287 1.32 -4.12 -6.18
N GLU A 288 0.76 -3.01 -6.64
CA GLU A 288 -0.68 -2.92 -6.93
C GLU A 288 -1.08 -3.87 -8.06
N VAL A 289 -2.08 -4.69 -7.81
CA VAL A 289 -2.69 -5.62 -8.77
C VAL A 289 -4.17 -5.25 -8.91
N VAL A 290 -4.61 -4.97 -10.14
CA VAL A 290 -5.99 -4.58 -10.45
C VAL A 290 -6.70 -5.66 -11.24
N PHE A 291 -7.93 -5.99 -10.83
CA PHE A 291 -8.86 -6.80 -11.59
C PHE A 291 -9.91 -5.89 -12.25
N GLY A 292 -10.20 -6.15 -13.52
CA GLY A 292 -11.26 -5.45 -14.25
C GLY A 292 -12.67 -5.89 -13.84
N PRO A 293 -13.70 -5.13 -14.23
CA PRO A 293 -15.09 -5.52 -14.05
C PRO A 293 -15.39 -6.83 -14.79
N GLY A 294 -16.25 -7.66 -14.19
CA GLY A 294 -16.65 -8.98 -14.69
C GLY A 294 -15.81 -10.15 -14.15
N CYS A 295 -14.73 -9.89 -13.41
CA CYS A 295 -13.93 -10.95 -12.80
C CYS A 295 -14.77 -11.78 -11.83
N ARG A 296 -14.56 -13.10 -11.86
CA ARG A 296 -15.31 -14.06 -11.06
C ARG A 296 -14.41 -14.63 -9.99
N PHE A 297 -14.91 -14.72 -8.77
CA PHE A 297 -14.16 -15.28 -7.65
C PHE A 297 -15.00 -16.32 -6.94
N ARG A 298 -14.40 -17.48 -6.64
CA ARG A 298 -14.97 -18.49 -5.75
C ARG A 298 -14.54 -18.18 -4.32
N ILE A 299 -15.48 -18.15 -3.39
CA ILE A 299 -15.17 -17.97 -1.97
C ILE A 299 -14.69 -19.31 -1.43
N THR A 300 -13.42 -19.42 -1.07
CA THR A 300 -12.82 -20.67 -0.60
C THR A 300 -12.85 -20.80 0.91
N GLY A 301 -12.92 -19.69 1.64
CA GLY A 301 -12.97 -19.69 3.10
C GLY A 301 -13.33 -18.34 3.69
N LYS A 302 -13.74 -18.37 4.96
CA LYS A 302 -14.03 -17.18 5.75
C LYS A 302 -13.63 -17.44 7.20
N ARG A 303 -12.87 -16.53 7.80
CA ARG A 303 -12.36 -16.66 9.17
C ARG A 303 -12.54 -15.37 9.95
N TYR A 304 -13.03 -15.48 11.19
CA TYR A 304 -13.07 -14.37 12.13
C TYR A 304 -11.83 -14.39 13.03
N TYR A 305 -11.23 -13.23 13.25
CA TYR A 305 -10.08 -13.02 14.13
C TYR A 305 -10.50 -12.18 15.34
N PRO A 306 -10.70 -12.80 16.51
CA PRO A 306 -11.15 -12.09 17.71
C PRO A 306 -10.22 -10.96 18.16
N SER A 307 -8.90 -11.13 17.98
CA SER A 307 -7.88 -10.15 18.39
C SER A 307 -8.03 -8.79 17.71
N MET A 308 -8.41 -8.78 16.44
CA MET A 308 -8.65 -7.57 15.67
C MET A 308 -10.14 -7.28 15.46
N ARG A 309 -11.03 -8.14 15.97
CA ARG A 309 -12.48 -8.12 15.70
C ARG A 309 -12.81 -8.04 14.20
N GLY A 310 -11.99 -8.68 13.37
CA GLY A 310 -12.04 -8.58 11.91
C GLY A 310 -12.27 -9.92 11.21
N TRP A 311 -12.56 -9.85 9.93
CA TRP A 311 -12.82 -10.98 9.05
C TRP A 311 -11.78 -11.06 7.94
N ASP A 312 -11.36 -12.28 7.63
CA ASP A 312 -10.58 -12.61 6.45
C ASP A 312 -11.39 -13.53 5.55
N ILE A 313 -11.53 -13.15 4.29
CA ILE A 313 -12.30 -13.88 3.29
C ILE A 313 -11.31 -14.31 2.20
N ALA A 314 -11.17 -15.62 2.04
CA ALA A 314 -10.32 -16.22 1.03
C ALA A 314 -11.11 -16.38 -0.27
N LEU A 315 -10.53 -15.88 -1.36
CA LEU A 315 -11.09 -15.89 -2.70
C LEU A 315 -10.12 -16.61 -3.64
N GLU A 316 -10.64 -17.35 -4.59
CA GLU A 316 -9.89 -17.91 -5.70
C GLU A 316 -10.44 -17.33 -6.99
N GLU A 317 -9.57 -16.78 -7.83
CA GLU A 317 -9.96 -16.28 -9.14
C GLU A 317 -10.40 -17.43 -10.07
N LEU A 318 -11.55 -17.23 -10.73
CA LEU A 318 -12.04 -18.09 -11.79
C LEU A 318 -11.76 -17.41 -13.14
N GLY A 319 -11.35 -18.22 -14.13
CA GLY A 319 -11.07 -17.78 -15.51
C GLY A 319 -12.29 -17.30 -16.28
#